data_AF-A0A2V6RWV3-F1
#
_entry.id   AF-A0A2V6RWV3-F1
#
_cell.length_a   1.000
_cell.length_b   1.000
_cell.length_c   1.000
_cell.angle_alpha   90.00
_cell.angle_beta   90.00
_cell.angle_gamma   90.00
#
_symmetry.space_group_name_H-M   'P 1'
#
loop_
_entity.id
_entity.type
_entity.pdbx_description
1 polymer ?
#
loop_
_entity_poly.entity_id
_entity_poly.type
_entity_poly.pdbx_seq_one_letter_code
_entity_poly.pdbx_strand_id
1 'polypeptide(L)' 'DPTLTPGTTPFRTLHVLELRTALNQVYQSLGRAVPTYTDPTIVAGQMVRAVHIAELRAAVRALQ' A
#
# COMPACT_ATOMS: atom_id res chain seq x y z
N ASP A 1 6.18 7.71 15.69
CA ASP A 1 6.11 7.14 14.32
C ASP A 1 7.53 6.69 13.96
N PRO A 2 7.84 5.40 13.91
CA PRO A 2 9.18 4.97 13.54
C PRO A 2 9.40 5.26 12.05
N THR A 3 10.49 5.96 11.77
CA THR A 3 10.98 6.23 10.41
C THR A 3 11.27 4.90 9.72
N LEU A 4 10.56 4.61 8.64
CA LEU A 4 10.82 3.45 7.80
C LEU A 4 12.08 3.73 6.97
N THR A 5 13.22 3.19 7.41
CA THR A 5 14.50 3.34 6.72
C THR A 5 14.54 2.41 5.50
N PRO A 6 14.76 2.92 4.28
CA PRO A 6 14.89 2.09 3.09
C PRO A 6 16.08 1.12 3.19
N GLY A 7 15.90 -0.15 2.83
CA GLY A 7 17.00 -1.12 2.65
C GLY A 7 17.40 -1.94 3.88
N THR A 8 16.84 -1.67 5.07
CA THR A 8 17.14 -2.44 6.29
C THR A 8 16.14 -3.56 6.59
N THR A 9 14.95 -3.48 6.01
CA THR A 9 13.88 -4.46 6.19
C THR A 9 13.58 -5.05 4.83
N PRO A 10 13.72 -6.38 4.61
CA PRO A 10 13.17 -7.03 3.42
C PRO A 10 11.64 -7.00 3.54
N PHE A 11 11.04 -5.84 3.34
CA PHE A 11 9.62 -5.71 3.18
C PHE A 11 9.32 -6.29 1.81
N ARG A 12 8.87 -7.55 1.77
CA ARG A 12 8.52 -8.20 0.51
C ARG A 12 7.52 -7.31 -0.19
N THR A 13 7.88 -6.87 -1.39
CA THR A 13 7.00 -6.18 -2.34
C THR A 13 5.62 -6.83 -2.41
N LEU A 14 5.60 -8.17 -2.30
CA LEU A 14 4.39 -8.98 -2.26
C LEU A 14 3.41 -8.56 -1.15
N HIS A 15 3.88 -8.26 0.07
CA HIS A 15 2.99 -7.87 1.17
C HIS A 15 2.29 -6.53 0.89
N VAL A 16 2.95 -5.57 0.23
CA VAL A 16 2.31 -4.31 -0.18
C VAL A 16 1.20 -4.59 -1.19
N LEU A 17 1.46 -5.48 -2.15
CA LEU A 17 0.50 -5.84 -3.18
C LEU A 17 -0.72 -6.55 -2.58
N GLU A 18 -0.50 -7.47 -1.64
CA GLU A 18 -1.56 -8.15 -0.89
C GLU A 18 -2.40 -7.13 -0.10
N LEU A 19 -1.76 -6.21 0.63
CA LEU A 19 -2.44 -5.15 1.38
C LEU A 19 -3.26 -4.23 0.47
N ARG A 20 -2.72 -3.81 -0.67
CA ARG A 20 -3.47 -3.01 -1.66
C ARG A 20 -4.68 -3.76 -2.20
N THR A 21 -4.52 -5.05 -2.48
CA THR A 21 -5.62 -5.90 -2.97
C THR A 21 -6.72 -6.03 -1.93
N ALA A 22 -6.37 -6.34 -0.69
CA ALA A 22 -7.33 -6.41 0.42
C ALA A 22 -8.04 -5.08 0.64
N LEU A 23 -7.31 -3.96 0.60
CA LEU A 23 -7.91 -2.64 0.75
C LEU A 23 -8.89 -2.34 -0.38
N ASN A 24 -8.52 -2.64 -1.62
CA ASN A 24 -9.38 -2.46 -2.77
C ASN A 24 -10.68 -3.27 -2.64
N GLN A 25 -10.61 -4.49 -2.11
CA GLN A 25 -11.79 -5.31 -1.82
C GLN A 25 -12.69 -4.67 -0.75
N VAL A 26 -12.12 -4.08 0.30
CA VAL A 26 -12.88 -3.35 1.33
C VAL A 26 -13.57 -2.11 0.75
N TYR A 27 -12.88 -1.36 -0.11
CA TYR A 27 -13.49 -0.21 -0.80
C TYR A 27 -14.66 -0.64 -1.69
N GLN A 28 -14.49 -1.74 -2.44
CA GLN A 28 -15.54 -2.29 -3.28
C GLN A 28 -16.74 -2.81 -2.47
N SER A 29 -16.50 -3.49 -1.34
CA SER A 29 -17.58 -3.97 -0.47
C SER A 29 -18.36 -2.83 0.18
N LEU A 30 -17.73 -1.68 0.38
CA LEU A 30 -18.36 -0.46 0.87
C LEU A 30 -18.96 0.41 -0.25
N GLY A 31 -18.89 -0.01 -1.52
CA GLY A 31 -19.38 0.76 -2.66
C GLY A 31 -18.62 2.07 -2.91
N ARG A 32 -17.38 2.18 -2.41
CA ARG A 32 -16.54 3.37 -2.54
C ARG A 32 -15.56 3.24 -3.71
N ALA A 33 -15.20 4.39 -4.28
CA ALA A 33 -14.16 4.46 -5.30
C ALA A 33 -12.81 4.02 -4.73
N VAL A 34 -12.15 3.12 -5.46
CA VAL A 34 -10.89 2.48 -5.04
C VAL A 34 -9.73 3.50 -5.06
N PRO A 35 -8.78 3.46 -4.11
CA PRO A 35 -7.64 4.36 -4.11
C PRO A 35 -6.78 4.22 -5.37
N THR A 36 -6.32 5.34 -5.92
CA THR A 36 -5.30 5.35 -6.98
C THR A 36 -3.91 5.35 -6.36
N TYR A 37 -3.03 4.49 -6.86
CA TYR A 37 -1.66 4.37 -6.38
C TYR A 37 -0.69 5.02 -7.37
N THR A 38 0.30 5.76 -6.86
CA THR A 38 1.33 6.43 -7.68
C THR A 38 2.10 5.42 -8.53
N ASP A 39 2.41 4.26 -7.94
CA ASP A 39 3.04 3.14 -8.64
C ASP A 39 2.06 1.97 -8.70
N PRO A 40 1.28 1.83 -9.80
CA PRO A 40 0.29 0.76 -9.90
C PRO A 40 0.95 -0.63 -9.94
N THR A 41 2.18 -0.72 -10.41
CA THR A 41 2.93 -1.98 -10.52
C THR A 41 4.19 -1.90 -9.67
N ILE A 42 4.27 -2.69 -8.60
CA ILE A 42 5.50 -2.87 -7.84
C ILE A 42 6.03 -4.26 -8.17
N VAL A 43 7.15 -4.33 -8.88
CA VAL A 43 7.74 -5.60 -9.33
C VAL A 43 8.56 -6.22 -8.20
N ALA A 44 8.52 -7.55 -8.08
CA ALA A 44 9.34 -8.28 -7.12
C ALA A 44 10.83 -7.94 -7.31
N GLY A 45 11.50 -7.55 -6.22
CA GLY A 45 12.89 -7.08 -6.26
C GLY A 45 13.05 -5.56 -6.39
N GLN A 46 11.97 -4.81 -6.62
CA GLN A 46 11.98 -3.36 -6.47
C GLN A 46 11.88 -2.97 -4.99
N MET A 47 12.70 -1.98 -4.59
CA MET A 47 12.55 -1.37 -3.26
C MET A 47 11.18 -0.70 -3.15
N VAL A 48 10.41 -1.12 -2.14
CA VAL A 48 9.18 -0.43 -1.74
C VAL A 48 9.57 0.97 -1.27
N ARG A 49 8.91 1.98 -1.84
CA ARG A 49 9.13 3.38 -1.48
C ARG A 49 8.22 3.76 -0.31
N ALA A 50 8.64 4.74 0.48
CA ALA A 50 7.84 5.27 1.59
C ALA A 50 6.43 5.71 1.14
N VAL A 51 6.30 6.21 -0.10
CA VAL A 51 5.01 6.61 -0.70
C VAL A 51 3.98 5.47 -0.69
N HIS A 52 4.38 4.22 -0.93
CA HIS A 52 3.44 3.08 -0.97
C HIS A 52 2.77 2.86 0.39
N ILE A 53 3.52 3.00 1.47
CA ILE A 53 3.01 2.85 2.83
C ILE A 53 2.17 4.07 3.25
N ALA A 54 2.58 5.27 2.84
CA ALA A 54 1.81 6.49 3.08
C ALA A 54 0.42 6.44 2.42
N GLU A 55 0.36 5.97 1.17
CA GLU A 55 -0.89 5.76 0.43
C GLU A 55 -1.80 4.74 1.12
N LEU A 56 -1.25 3.60 1.57
CA LEU A 56 -2.01 2.59 2.30
C LEU A 56 -2.59 3.15 3.61
N ARG A 57 -1.81 3.90 4.39
CA ARG A 57 -2.29 4.55 5.61
C ARG A 57 -3.38 5.58 5.31
N ALA A 58 -3.21 6.39 4.27
CA ALA A 58 -4.19 7.39 3.86
C ALA A 58 -5.51 6.74 3.43
N ALA A 59 -5.45 5.66 2.68
CA ALA A 59 -6.63 4.93 2.23
C ALA A 59 -7.34 4.22 3.40
N VAL A 60 -6.62 3.61 4.34
CA VAL A 60 -7.24 3.11 5.59
C VAL A 60 -7.91 4.23 6.39
N ARG A 61 -7.28 5.42 6.46
CA ARG A 61 -7.86 6.60 7.13
C ARG A 61 -9.09 7.17 6.43
N ALA A 62 -9.25 6.94 5.14
CA ALA A 62 -10.43 7.36 4.41
C ALA A 62 -11.60 6.37 4.55
N LEU A 63 -11.40 5.20 5.16
CA LEU A 63 -12.45 4.20 5.45
C LEU A 63 -13.14 4.38 6.82
N GLN A 64 -12.54 5.15 7.72
CA GLN A 64 -13.10 5.55 9.02
C GLN A 64 -13.87 6.87 8.88
#